data_AF-A0A1J4KIJ6-F1
#
_entry.id   AF-A0A1J4KIJ6-F1
#
_cell.length_a   1.000
_cell.length_b   1.000
_cell.length_c   1.000
_cell.angle_alpha   90.00
_cell.angle_beta   90.00
_cell.angle_gamma   90.00
#
_symmetry.space_group_name_H-M   'P 1'
#
loop_
_entity.id
_entity.type
_entity.pdbx_description
1 polymer ?
#
loop_
_entity_poly.entity_id
_entity_poly.type
_entity_poly.pdbx_seq_one_letter_code
_entity_poly.pdbx_strand_id
1 'polypeptide(L)'
;MEDSYLRRALGDVLVEGLKETALEDPADPIDYLAKWLLHHRDVEDQWNQFREDQKKLSLEKTQYMANLEAEYKRLEAERKVREEEERRLAEERKRLEEEMAAAKLAEEEEEETGEAQQQQNEEIDTSAVYSESLSETF
;
A
#
# COMPACT_ATOMS: atom_id res chain seq x y z
N MET A 1 21.70 -3.35 -58.52
CA MET A 1 21.25 -2.69 -57.27
C MET A 1 19.74 -2.47 -57.26
N GLU A 2 19.13 -2.09 -58.39
CA GLU A 2 17.67 -1.85 -58.45
C GLU A 2 16.84 -3.14 -58.41
N ASP A 3 17.27 -4.21 -59.08
CA ASP A 3 16.53 -5.50 -59.08
C ASP A 3 16.39 -6.11 -57.68
N SER A 4 17.44 -6.04 -56.86
CA SER A 4 17.40 -6.50 -55.46
C SER A 4 16.45 -5.68 -54.59
N TYR A 5 16.31 -4.38 -54.88
CA TYR A 5 15.39 -3.52 -54.14
C TYR A 5 13.94 -3.83 -54.53
N LEU A 6 13.65 -3.94 -55.83
CA LEU A 6 12.31 -4.27 -56.32
C LEU A 6 11.84 -5.64 -55.85
N ARG A 7 12.72 -6.66 -55.89
CA ARG A 7 12.39 -7.99 -55.36
C ARG A 7 12.07 -7.95 -53.87
N ARG A 8 12.80 -7.17 -53.08
CA ARG A 8 12.56 -7.07 -51.64
C ARG A 8 11.30 -6.26 -51.29
N ALA A 9 11.06 -5.16 -52.00
CA ALA A 9 9.98 -4.23 -51.66
C ALA A 9 8.63 -4.62 -52.28
N LEU A 10 8.64 -5.23 -53.47
CA LEU A 10 7.44 -5.50 -54.25
C LEU A 10 7.32 -6.97 -54.67
N GLY A 11 8.37 -7.79 -54.50
CA GLY A 11 8.40 -9.15 -55.03
C GLY A 11 7.26 -10.01 -54.51
N ASP A 12 7.15 -10.15 -53.19
CA ASP A 12 6.13 -11.02 -52.58
C ASP A 12 4.71 -10.50 -52.84
N VAL A 13 4.51 -9.19 -52.70
CA VAL A 13 3.21 -8.53 -52.91
C VAL A 13 2.76 -8.64 -54.38
N LEU A 14 3.66 -8.46 -55.34
CA LEU A 14 3.34 -8.63 -56.76
C LEU A 14 3.05 -10.08 -57.11
N VAL A 15 3.76 -11.05 -56.54
CA VAL A 15 3.49 -12.47 -56.77
C VAL A 15 2.09 -12.85 -56.27
N GLU A 16 1.70 -12.37 -55.09
CA GLU A 16 0.37 -12.62 -54.54
C GLU A 16 -0.72 -11.91 -55.36
N GLY A 17 -0.51 -10.63 -55.70
CA GLY A 17 -1.47 -9.88 -56.54
C GLY A 17 -1.64 -10.49 -57.93
N LEU A 18 -0.56 -10.95 -58.56
CA LEU A 18 -0.62 -11.65 -59.85
C LEU A 18 -1.32 -13.00 -59.74
N LYS A 19 -1.11 -13.73 -58.64
CA LYS A 19 -1.82 -14.99 -58.37
C LYS A 19 -3.32 -14.74 -58.25
N GLU A 20 -3.75 -13.76 -57.46
CA GLU A 20 -5.18 -13.44 -57.31
C GLU A 20 -5.80 -12.92 -58.61
N THR A 21 -5.07 -12.09 -59.36
CA THR A 21 -5.51 -11.61 -60.68
C THR A 21 -5.69 -12.77 -61.67
N ALA A 22 -4.78 -13.75 -61.65
CA ALA A 22 -4.86 -14.93 -62.52
C ALA A 22 -5.98 -15.90 -62.11
N LEU A 23 -6.39 -15.91 -60.83
CA LEU A 23 -7.50 -16.73 -60.34
C LEU A 23 -8.86 -16.12 -60.71
N GLU A 24 -8.99 -14.80 -60.62
CA GLU A 24 -10.25 -14.10 -60.89
C GLU A 24 -10.51 -13.91 -62.40
N ASP A 25 -9.46 -13.95 -63.23
CA ASP A 25 -9.50 -13.71 -64.69
C ASP A 25 -10.37 -12.50 -65.09
N PRO A 26 -10.09 -11.31 -64.54
CA PRO A 26 -10.91 -10.13 -64.77
C PRO A 26 -10.76 -9.65 -66.22
N ALA A 27 -11.81 -9.02 -66.75
CA ALA A 27 -11.80 -8.45 -68.10
C ALA A 27 -10.69 -7.38 -68.31
N ASP A 28 -10.28 -6.69 -67.23
CA ASP A 28 -9.10 -5.82 -67.21
C ASP A 28 -8.16 -6.22 -66.05
N PRO A 29 -7.12 -7.02 -66.33
CA PRO A 29 -6.19 -7.50 -65.32
C PRO A 29 -5.26 -6.41 -64.78
N ILE A 30 -5.02 -5.34 -65.54
CA ILE A 30 -4.15 -4.24 -65.09
C ILE A 30 -4.89 -3.39 -64.06
N ASP A 31 -6.14 -3.02 -64.35
CA ASP A 31 -6.97 -2.25 -63.41
C ASP A 31 -7.27 -3.04 -62.13
N TYR A 32 -7.54 -4.35 -62.26
CA TYR A 32 -7.74 -5.22 -61.10
C TYR A 32 -6.50 -5.29 -60.21
N LEU A 33 -5.32 -5.53 -60.80
CA LEU A 33 -4.07 -5.59 -60.05
C LEU A 33 -3.75 -4.26 -59.36
N ALA A 34 -3.99 -3.13 -60.02
CA ALA A 34 -3.80 -1.80 -59.43
C ALA A 34 -4.70 -1.59 -58.19
N LYS A 35 -5.98 -1.95 -58.28
CA LYS A 35 -6.92 -1.90 -57.15
C LYS A 35 -6.50 -2.84 -56.02
N TRP A 36 -6.06 -4.05 -56.36
CA TRP A 36 -5.58 -5.03 -55.39
C TRP A 36 -4.36 -4.50 -54.62
N LEU A 37 -3.38 -3.90 -55.30
CA LEU A 37 -2.20 -3.32 -54.68
C LEU A 37 -2.54 -2.16 -53.74
N LEU A 38 -3.48 -1.29 -54.13
CA LEU A 38 -3.96 -0.21 -53.27
C LEU A 38 -4.65 -0.75 -52.02
N HIS A 39 -5.50 -1.77 -52.19
CA HIS A 39 -6.18 -2.42 -51.08
C HIS A 39 -5.19 -3.09 -50.13
N HIS A 40 -4.20 -3.80 -50.67
CA HIS A 40 -3.15 -4.45 -49.88
C HIS A 40 -2.41 -3.44 -48.99
N ARG A 41 -2.01 -2.29 -49.54
CA ARG A 41 -1.39 -1.20 -48.78
C ARG A 41 -2.31 -0.72 -47.65
N ASP A 42 -3.58 -0.43 -47.95
CA ASP A 42 -4.51 0.09 -46.95
C ASP A 42 -4.72 -0.92 -45.80
N VAL A 43 -4.76 -2.21 -46.11
CA VAL A 43 -4.82 -3.30 -45.13
C VAL A 43 -3.53 -3.37 -44.31
N GLU A 44 -2.37 -3.25 -44.93
CA GLU A 44 -1.07 -3.25 -44.24
C GLU A 44 -0.94 -2.05 -43.28
N ASP A 45 -1.35 -0.86 -43.72
CA ASP A 45 -1.37 0.35 -42.89
C ASP A 45 -2.30 0.19 -41.68
N GLN A 46 -3.50 -0.38 -41.89
CA GLN A 46 -4.42 -0.69 -40.79
C GLN A 46 -3.84 -1.70 -39.81
N TRP A 47 -3.18 -2.75 -40.30
CA TRP A 47 -2.51 -3.73 -39.44
C TRP A 47 -1.36 -3.13 -38.65
N ASN A 48 -0.59 -2.22 -39.25
CA ASN A 48 0.49 -1.52 -38.58
C ASN A 48 -0.05 -0.62 -37.47
N GLN A 49 -1.08 0.18 -37.75
CA GLN A 49 -1.77 0.99 -36.74
C GLN A 49 -2.32 0.13 -35.60
N PHE A 50 -3.01 -0.97 -35.93
CA PHE A 50 -3.55 -1.89 -34.93
C PHE A 50 -2.44 -2.48 -34.03
N ARG A 51 -1.29 -2.87 -34.61
CA ARG A 51 -0.14 -3.37 -33.85
C ARG A 51 0.46 -2.30 -32.93
N GLU A 52 0.54 -1.06 -33.39
CA GLU A 52 1.01 0.05 -32.57
C GLU A 52 0.07 0.32 -31.40
N ASP A 53 -1.23 0.34 -31.64
CA ASP A 53 -2.22 0.59 -30.60
C ASP A 53 -2.27 -0.56 -29.59
N GLN A 54 -2.13 -1.82 -30.03
CA GLN A 54 -1.94 -2.96 -29.15
C GLN A 54 -0.70 -2.80 -28.26
N LYS A 55 0.42 -2.35 -28.82
CA LYS A 55 1.64 -2.07 -28.04
C LYS A 55 1.41 -0.96 -27.01
N LYS A 56 0.80 0.16 -27.41
CA LYS A 56 0.47 1.27 -26.49
C LYS A 56 -0.43 0.80 -25.35
N LEU A 57 -1.51 0.09 -25.67
CA LEU A 57 -2.44 -0.44 -24.69
C LEU A 57 -1.75 -1.41 -23.71
N SER A 58 -0.85 -2.25 -24.21
CA SER A 58 -0.08 -3.15 -23.35
C SER A 58 0.81 -2.38 -22.37
N LEU A 59 1.47 -1.32 -22.84
CA LEU A 59 2.33 -0.46 -22.03
C LEU A 59 1.51 0.26 -20.95
N GLU A 60 0.39 0.89 -21.34
CA GLU A 60 -0.52 1.57 -20.42
C GLU A 60 -1.04 0.62 -19.34
N LYS A 61 -1.42 -0.61 -19.73
CA LYS A 61 -1.85 -1.64 -18.77
C LYS A 61 -0.73 -1.97 -17.78
N THR A 62 0.50 -2.17 -18.24
CA THR A 62 1.62 -2.46 -17.35
C THR A 62 1.93 -1.30 -16.40
N GLN A 63 1.88 -0.06 -16.89
CA GLN A 63 2.08 1.13 -16.07
C GLN A 63 0.98 1.28 -15.02
N TYR A 64 -0.27 1.07 -15.40
CA TYR A 64 -1.41 1.12 -14.48
C TYR A 64 -1.27 0.08 -13.36
N MET A 65 -0.92 -1.17 -13.70
CA MET A 65 -0.72 -2.23 -12.71
C MET A 65 0.45 -1.92 -11.77
N ALA A 66 1.56 -1.40 -12.29
CA ALA A 66 2.71 -1.01 -11.48
C ALA A 66 2.36 0.13 -10.51
N ASN A 67 1.59 1.13 -10.96
CA ASN A 67 1.11 2.22 -10.12
C ASN A 67 0.19 1.71 -9.01
N LEU A 68 -0.75 0.82 -9.34
CA LEU A 68 -1.66 0.22 -8.37
C LEU A 68 -0.89 -0.58 -7.30
N GLU A 69 0.11 -1.37 -7.71
CA GLU A 69 0.96 -2.13 -6.79
C GLU A 69 1.78 -1.19 -5.87
N ALA A 70 2.32 -0.11 -6.42
CA ALA A 70 3.06 0.89 -5.64
C ALA A 70 2.16 1.60 -4.62
N GLU A 71 0.94 1.95 -5.00
CA GLU A 71 -0.04 2.56 -4.11
C GLU A 71 -0.43 1.60 -2.98
N TYR A 72 -0.67 0.33 -3.29
CA TYR A 72 -0.98 -0.69 -2.29
C TYR A 72 0.17 -0.86 -1.29
N LYS A 73 1.42 -0.96 -1.77
CA LYS A 73 2.61 -1.06 -0.90
C LYS A 73 2.77 0.15 0.00
N ARG A 74 2.51 1.36 -0.51
CA ARG A 74 2.55 2.58 0.28
C ARG A 74 1.50 2.56 1.39
N LEU A 75 0.27 2.17 1.08
CA LEU A 75 -0.81 2.08 2.05
C LEU A 75 -0.51 1.03 3.12
N GLU A 76 0.05 -0.11 2.73
CA GLU A 76 0.46 -1.16 3.67
C GLU A 76 1.59 -0.70 4.60
N ALA A 77 2.58 0.01 4.06
CA ALA A 77 3.65 0.60 4.86
C ALA A 77 3.11 1.64 5.87
N GLU A 78 2.19 2.51 5.45
CA GLU A 78 1.55 3.49 6.34
C GLU A 78 0.77 2.81 7.47
N ARG A 79 0.04 1.72 7.17
CA ARG A 79 -0.66 0.93 8.19
C ARG A 79 0.30 0.33 9.20
N LYS A 80 1.40 -0.27 8.76
CA LYS A 80 2.41 -0.86 9.66
C LYS A 80 3.02 0.18 10.58
N VAL A 81 3.36 1.36 10.06
CA VAL A 81 3.87 2.47 10.87
C VAL A 81 2.85 2.90 11.93
N ARG A 82 1.58 3.03 11.56
CA ARG A 82 0.52 3.38 12.52
C ARG A 82 0.34 2.32 13.61
N GLU A 83 0.32 1.05 13.24
CA GLU A 83 0.24 -0.06 14.20
C GLU A 83 1.43 -0.07 15.17
N GLU A 84 2.65 0.20 14.67
CA GLU A 84 3.85 0.32 15.51
C GLU A 84 3.78 1.53 16.45
N GLU A 85 3.31 2.68 15.97
CA GLU A 85 3.11 3.88 16.81
C GLU A 85 2.07 3.64 17.91
N GLU A 86 0.92 3.04 17.58
CA GLU A 86 -0.11 2.68 18.56
C GLU A 86 0.41 1.70 19.61
N ARG A 87 1.21 0.71 19.19
CA ARG A 87 1.84 -0.23 20.11
C ARG A 87 2.82 0.46 21.06
N ARG A 88 3.65 1.36 20.56
CA ARG A 88 4.59 2.14 21.40
C ARG A 88 3.84 3.01 22.41
N LEU A 89 2.77 3.67 21.99
CA LEU A 89 1.95 4.51 22.86
C LEU A 89 1.22 3.66 23.92
N ALA A 90 0.75 2.46 23.56
CA ALA A 90 0.12 1.54 24.50
C ALA A 90 1.12 1.03 25.56
N GLU A 91 2.35 0.72 25.16
CA GLU A 91 3.43 0.33 26.08
C GLU A 91 3.79 1.47 27.04
N GLU A 92 3.87 2.71 26.55
CA GLU A 92 4.11 3.90 27.38
C GLU A 92 2.97 4.17 28.36
N ARG A 93 1.71 4.10 27.90
CA ARG A 93 0.53 4.23 28.77
C ARG A 93 0.51 3.18 29.87
N LYS A 94 0.83 1.92 29.54
CA LYS A 94 0.88 0.83 30.52
C LYS A 94 1.94 1.06 31.59
N ARG A 95 3.13 1.54 31.20
CA ARG A 95 4.19 1.92 32.16
C ARG A 95 3.74 3.03 33.10
N LEU A 96 3.11 4.08 32.55
CA LEU A 96 2.64 5.20 33.36
C LEU A 96 1.52 4.78 34.32
N GLU A 97 0.63 3.89 33.89
CA GLU A 97 -0.43 3.33 34.73
C GLU A 97 0.14 2.45 35.85
N GLU A 98 1.17 1.64 35.58
CA GLU A 98 1.90 0.87 36.60
C GLU A 98 2.60 1.80 37.62
N GLU A 99 3.24 2.88 37.17
CA GLU A 99 3.87 3.89 38.05
C GLU A 99 2.83 4.61 38.92
N MET A 100 1.69 5.03 38.35
CA MET A 100 0.62 5.66 39.12
C MET A 100 -0.04 4.69 40.10
N ALA A 101 -0.23 3.43 39.71
CA ALA A 101 -0.75 2.41 40.62
C ALA A 101 0.20 2.14 41.79
N ALA A 102 1.51 2.07 41.53
CA ALA A 102 2.53 1.93 42.57
C ALA A 102 2.60 3.15 43.49
N ALA A 103 2.52 4.37 42.95
CA ALA A 103 2.49 5.60 43.73
C ALA A 103 1.25 5.66 44.64
N LYS A 104 0.08 5.28 44.12
CA LYS A 104 -1.17 5.23 44.89
C LYS A 104 -1.12 4.19 46.02
N LEU A 105 -0.50 3.04 45.78
CA LEU A 105 -0.30 2.00 46.80
C LEU A 105 0.67 2.46 47.90
N ALA A 106 1.73 3.19 47.54
CA ALA A 106 2.64 3.79 48.50
C ALA A 106 1.98 4.90 49.34
N GLU A 107 1.10 5.71 48.72
CA GLU A 107 0.31 6.73 49.43
C GLU A 107 -0.68 6.09 50.41
N GLU A 108 -1.34 5.00 50.02
CA GLU A 108 -2.21 4.20 50.91
C GLU A 108 -1.42 3.54 52.07
N GLU A 109 -0.19 3.05 51.83
CA GLU A 109 0.69 2.53 52.89
C GLU A 109 1.21 3.64 53.85
N GLU A 110 1.49 4.84 53.34
CA GLU A 110 1.86 6.01 54.17
C GLU A 110 0.69 6.51 55.01
N GLU A 111 -0.55 6.49 54.48
CA GLU A 111 -1.75 6.80 55.25
C GLU A 111 -2.02 5.75 56.35
N GLU A 112 -1.94 4.45 56.05
CA GLU A 112 -2.08 3.40 57.08
C GLU A 112 -1.01 3.47 58.18
N THR A 113 0.24 3.78 57.81
CA THR A 113 1.32 3.93 58.81
C THR A 113 1.22 5.23 59.61
N GLY A 114 0.71 6.30 59.01
CA GLY A 114 0.40 7.57 59.68
C GLY A 114 -0.76 7.45 60.66
N GLU A 115 -1.83 6.74 60.29
CA GLU A 115 -2.96 6.44 61.17
C GLU A 115 -2.55 5.51 62.33
N ALA A 116 -1.71 4.51 62.08
CA ALA A 116 -1.18 3.64 63.12
C ALA A 116 -0.28 4.37 64.14
N GLN A 117 0.49 5.37 63.69
CA GLN A 117 1.29 6.23 64.58
C GLN A 117 0.44 7.23 65.37
N GLN A 118 -0.65 7.75 64.78
CA GLN A 118 -1.61 8.60 65.50
C GLN A 118 -2.37 7.83 66.57
N GLN A 119 -2.82 6.60 66.29
CA GLN A 119 -3.46 5.74 67.29
C GLN A 119 -2.52 5.35 68.43
N GLN A 120 -1.24 5.08 68.14
CA GLN A 120 -0.23 4.85 69.19
C GLN A 120 0.06 6.11 70.01
N ASN A 121 0.08 7.31 69.41
CA ASN A 121 0.24 8.56 70.15
C ASN A 121 -1.00 8.92 70.99
N GLU A 122 -2.21 8.66 70.50
CA GLU A 122 -3.46 8.85 71.27
C GLU A 122 -3.59 7.83 72.41
N GLU A 123 -3.13 6.58 72.26
CA GLU A 123 -3.05 5.62 73.37
C GLU A 123 -1.99 6.02 74.43
N ILE A 124 -0.87 6.60 74.02
CA ILE A 124 0.15 7.11 74.95
C ILE A 124 -0.36 8.37 75.69
N ASP A 125 -1.07 9.27 75.01
CA ASP A 125 -1.63 10.49 75.61
C ASP A 125 -2.80 10.18 76.58
N THR A 126 -3.71 9.26 76.20
CA THR A 126 -4.78 8.81 77.11
C THR A 126 -4.25 8.02 78.32
N SER A 127 -3.16 7.26 78.16
CA SER A 127 -2.46 6.61 79.28
C SER A 127 -1.77 7.60 80.22
N ALA A 128 -1.28 8.75 79.73
CA ALA A 128 -0.66 9.77 80.56
C ALA A 128 -1.69 10.51 81.43
N VAL A 129 -2.88 10.79 80.87
CA VAL A 129 -3.99 11.46 81.59
C VAL A 129 -4.56 10.59 82.73
N TYR A 130 -4.62 9.26 82.56
CA TYR A 130 -5.05 8.36 83.63
C TYR A 130 -3.99 8.13 84.73
N SER A 131 -2.71 8.43 84.45
CA SER A 131 -1.64 8.33 85.45
C SER A 131 -1.60 9.53 86.41
N GLU A 132 -2.06 10.72 85.99
CA GLU A 132 -2.08 11.91 86.85
C GLU A 132 -3.33 12.00 87.74
N SER A 133 -4.46 11.36 87.36
CA SER A 133 -5.70 11.44 88.16
C SER A 133 -5.78 10.48 89.35
N LEU A 134 -4.76 9.63 89.56
CA LEU A 134 -4.72 8.64 90.65
C LEU A 134 -3.73 9.01 91.78
N SER A 135 -2.99 10.12 91.67
CA SER A 135 -2.05 10.56 92.70
C SER A 135 -2.61 11.60 93.69
N GLU A 136 -3.85 12.06 93.55
CA GLU A 136 -4.38 13.20 94.33
C GLU A 136 -5.47 12.86 95.37
N THR A 137 -5.54 11.59 95.78
CA THR A 137 -6.29 11.19 96.99
C THR A 137 -5.50 10.19 97.81
N PHE A 138 -4.64 10.69 98.71
CA PHE A 138 -4.37 10.11 100.04
C PHE A 138 -3.61 11.11 100.92
#